data_AF-A0A183D301-F1
#
_entry.id   AF-A0A183D301-F1
#
_cell.length_a   1.000
_cell.length_b   1.000
_cell.length_c   1.000
_cell.angle_alpha   90.00
_cell.angle_beta   90.00
_cell.angle_gamma   90.00
#
_symmetry.space_group_name_H-M   'P 1'
#
loop_
_entity.id
_entity.type
_entity.pdbx_description
1 polymer ?
#
loop_
_entity_poly.entity_id
_entity_poly.type
_entity_poly.pdbx_seq_one_letter_code
_entity_poly.pdbx_strand_id
1 'polypeptide(L)'
;MRQRCLHTTQPAVEEREETEELIQLTHIIVDCSSFPYIDLMGVDALARAHAEYQAINITVFFACCKVAVRQMFENSHFYQHVPKSYMFVSLQDAVAQAQYEQEKNIRLHESLESVPNRFSVSSDVYFGSHPLLFFHYEINGNFSKC
;
A
#
# COMPACT_ATOMS: atom_id res chain seq x y z
N MET A 1 10.06 -51.44 49.46
CA MET A 1 10.77 -51.38 48.17
C MET A 1 9.86 -50.74 47.13
N ARG A 2 10.43 -49.78 46.37
CA ARG A 2 10.02 -49.17 45.09
C ARG A 2 8.78 -49.73 44.37
N GLN A 3 7.85 -48.86 43.97
CA GLN A 3 7.82 -48.26 42.61
C GLN A 3 6.86 -47.05 42.54
N ARG A 4 7.38 -45.95 41.96
CA ARG A 4 6.65 -44.77 41.47
C ARG A 4 6.21 -45.05 40.03
N CYS A 5 5.03 -44.57 39.60
CA CYS A 5 4.88 -43.97 38.27
C CYS A 5 3.59 -43.12 38.14
N LEU A 6 3.79 -41.80 38.09
CA LEU A 6 3.21 -40.78 37.22
C LEU A 6 1.69 -40.78 36.92
N HIS A 7 1.00 -39.79 37.49
CA HIS A 7 -0.14 -39.16 36.80
C HIS A 7 0.05 -37.63 36.80
N THR A 8 0.33 -37.13 35.59
CA THR A 8 0.14 -35.79 35.04
C THR A 8 0.06 -34.60 36.00
N THR A 9 1.12 -33.79 35.98
CA THR A 9 1.08 -32.37 36.33
C THR A 9 0.76 -31.61 35.05
N GLN A 10 -0.37 -30.89 34.99
CA GLN A 10 -0.64 -29.92 33.93
C GLN A 10 0.31 -28.72 34.13
N PRO A 11 1.09 -28.29 33.13
CA PRO A 11 1.66 -26.95 33.13
C PRO A 11 0.65 -25.97 32.51
N ALA A 12 0.58 -24.79 33.13
CA ALA A 12 -0.20 -23.64 32.71
C ALA A 12 0.08 -23.29 31.24
N VAL A 13 -0.99 -23.17 30.45
CA VAL A 13 -0.93 -22.61 29.10
C VAL A 13 -0.94 -21.10 29.28
N GLU A 14 0.21 -20.46 29.05
CA GLU A 14 0.27 -19.02 28.80
C GLU A 14 -0.55 -18.74 27.52
N GLU A 15 -1.71 -18.11 27.68
CA GLU A 15 -2.40 -17.45 26.56
C GLU A 15 -1.51 -16.30 26.09
N ARG A 16 -0.83 -16.51 24.97
CA ARG A 16 -0.20 -15.43 24.21
C ARG A 16 -1.30 -14.86 23.31
N GLU A 17 -1.73 -13.65 23.61
CA GLU A 17 -2.59 -12.88 22.71
C GLU A 17 -1.80 -12.58 21.42
N GLU A 18 -1.96 -13.43 20.40
CA GLU A 18 -1.55 -13.09 19.04
C GLU A 18 -2.45 -11.94 18.57
N THR A 19 -1.93 -10.73 18.63
CA THR A 19 -2.60 -9.56 18.06
C THR A 19 -2.53 -9.73 16.54
N GLU A 20 -3.64 -10.10 15.91
CA GLU A 20 -3.75 -10.14 14.46
C GLU A 20 -3.59 -8.71 13.92
N GLU A 21 -2.39 -8.36 13.46
CA GLU A 21 -2.14 -7.11 12.76
C GLU A 21 -2.95 -7.08 11.47
N LEU A 22 -4.02 -6.29 11.45
CA LEU A 22 -4.88 -6.12 10.27
C LEU A 22 -4.13 -5.29 9.21
N ILE A 23 -3.56 -5.97 8.22
CA ILE A 23 -2.93 -5.32 7.06
C ILE A 23 -4.02 -4.81 6.12
N GLN A 24 -4.15 -3.49 5.98
CA GLN A 24 -5.05 -2.88 5.00
C GLN A 24 -4.40 -2.83 3.62
N LEU A 25 -4.88 -3.66 2.69
CA LEU A 25 -4.44 -3.65 1.30
C LEU A 25 -5.10 -2.49 0.54
N THR A 26 -4.27 -1.59 0.00
CA THR A 26 -4.75 -0.39 -0.72
C THR A 26 -4.36 -0.36 -2.19
N HIS A 27 -3.27 -1.06 -2.55
CA HIS A 27 -2.71 -1.01 -3.90
C HIS A 27 -2.27 -2.40 -4.36
N ILE A 28 -2.46 -2.70 -5.63
CA ILE A 28 -1.94 -3.88 -6.32
C ILE A 28 -1.10 -3.41 -7.51
N ILE A 29 0.09 -3.99 -7.67
CA ILE A 29 0.96 -3.70 -8.82
C ILE A 29 1.10 -4.97 -9.65
N VAL A 30 0.68 -4.89 -10.91
CA VAL A 30 0.78 -5.97 -11.89
C VAL A 30 2.06 -5.77 -12.70
N ASP A 31 3.08 -6.59 -12.43
CA ASP A 31 4.29 -6.63 -13.26
C ASP A 31 4.02 -7.33 -14.59
N CYS A 32 3.98 -6.55 -15.67
CA CYS A 32 3.75 -7.05 -17.03
C CYS A 32 5.06 -7.36 -17.78
N SER A 33 6.23 -7.34 -17.11
CA SER A 33 7.53 -7.67 -17.73
C SER A 33 7.54 -9.05 -18.39
N SER A 34 6.81 -9.99 -17.80
CA SER A 34 6.69 -11.37 -18.27
C SER A 34 5.64 -11.56 -19.37
N PHE A 35 4.92 -10.51 -19.77
CA PHE A 35 3.93 -10.58 -20.86
C PHE A 35 4.55 -10.10 -22.17
N PRO A 36 5.05 -11.00 -23.04
CA PRO A 36 5.57 -10.59 -24.35
C PRO A 36 4.46 -10.04 -25.26
N TYR A 37 3.26 -10.63 -25.16
CA TYR A 37 2.05 -10.28 -25.92
C TYR A 37 0.82 -10.52 -25.04
N ILE A 38 -0.30 -9.87 -25.38
CA ILE A 38 -1.60 -10.11 -24.78
C ILE A 38 -2.65 -10.11 -25.90
N ASP A 39 -3.66 -10.98 -25.82
CA ASP A 39 -4.78 -11.00 -26.76
C ASP A 39 -5.96 -10.17 -26.23
N LEU A 40 -7.02 -10.05 -27.03
CA LEU A 40 -8.20 -9.26 -26.65
C LEU A 40 -8.89 -9.78 -25.38
N MET A 41 -8.97 -11.10 -25.22
CA MET A 41 -9.58 -11.71 -24.03
C MET A 41 -8.76 -11.42 -22.77
N GLY A 42 -7.44 -11.40 -22.87
CA GLY A 42 -6.53 -11.00 -21.80
C GLY A 42 -6.65 -9.53 -21.45
N VAL A 43 -6.80 -8.64 -22.45
CA VAL A 43 -7.07 -7.22 -22.21
C VAL A 43 -8.38 -7.04 -21.43
N ASP A 44 -9.45 -7.70 -21.88
CA ASP A 44 -10.76 -7.63 -21.21
C ASP A 44 -10.70 -8.21 -19.79
N ALA A 45 -9.89 -9.25 -19.56
CA ALA A 45 -9.67 -9.80 -18.24
C ALA A 45 -8.95 -8.80 -17.30
N LEU A 46 -7.90 -8.12 -17.78
CA LEU A 46 -7.20 -7.10 -16.99
C LEU A 46 -8.09 -5.89 -16.68
N ALA A 47 -8.88 -5.43 -17.66
CA ALA A 47 -9.80 -4.32 -17.46
C ALA A 47 -10.89 -4.66 -16.43
N ARG A 48 -11.46 -5.88 -16.48
CA ARG A 48 -12.42 -6.35 -15.48
C ARG A 48 -11.79 -6.46 -14.09
N ALA A 49 -10.60 -7.05 -13.98
CA ALA A 49 -9.89 -7.15 -12.72
C ALA A 49 -9.62 -5.77 -12.09
N HIS A 50 -9.17 -4.79 -12.90
CA HIS A 50 -9.01 -3.42 -12.44
C HIS A 50 -10.34 -2.85 -11.87
N ALA A 51 -11.45 -3.03 -12.58
CA ALA A 51 -12.75 -2.53 -12.14
C ALA A 51 -13.23 -3.20 -10.85
N GLU A 52 -13.04 -4.52 -10.70
CA GLU A 52 -13.40 -5.28 -9.51
C GLU A 52 -12.62 -4.81 -8.26
N TYR A 53 -11.31 -4.60 -8.39
CA TYR A 53 -10.50 -4.07 -7.28
C TYR A 53 -10.80 -2.60 -6.98
N GLN A 54 -11.04 -1.79 -8.01
CA GLN A 54 -11.45 -0.40 -7.83
C GLN A 54 -12.79 -0.29 -7.07
N ALA A 55 -13.72 -1.22 -7.28
CA ALA A 55 -15.01 -1.24 -6.59
C ALA A 55 -14.89 -1.45 -5.08
N ILE A 56 -13.78 -2.07 -4.62
CA ILE A 56 -13.44 -2.23 -3.20
C ILE A 56 -12.34 -1.27 -2.75
N ASN A 57 -12.14 -0.16 -3.48
CA ASN A 57 -11.19 0.91 -3.15
C ASN A 57 -9.72 0.46 -3.15
N ILE A 58 -9.38 -0.56 -3.95
CA ILE A 58 -8.00 -0.99 -4.19
C ILE A 58 -7.55 -0.47 -5.55
N THR A 59 -6.49 0.33 -5.55
CA THR A 59 -5.91 0.90 -6.79
C THR A 59 -5.02 -0.15 -7.47
N VAL A 60 -5.16 -0.32 -8.79
CA VAL A 60 -4.34 -1.25 -9.56
C VAL A 60 -3.43 -0.50 -10.52
N PHE A 61 -2.12 -0.72 -10.41
CA PHE A 61 -1.11 -0.20 -11.31
C PHE A 61 -0.52 -1.29 -12.19
N PHE A 62 -0.14 -0.93 -13.42
CA PHE A 62 0.51 -1.82 -14.37
C PHE A 62 1.92 -1.33 -14.65
N ALA A 63 2.92 -2.18 -14.39
CA ALA A 63 4.33 -1.85 -14.57
C ALA A 63 4.96 -2.67 -15.70
N CYS A 64 6.06 -2.18 -16.27
CA CYS A 64 6.93 -2.93 -17.18
C CYS A 64 6.23 -3.50 -18.43
N CYS A 65 5.13 -2.89 -18.89
CA CYS A 65 4.39 -3.35 -20.07
C CYS A 65 5.26 -3.27 -21.33
N LYS A 66 5.47 -4.38 -22.04
CA LYS A 66 6.22 -4.40 -23.31
C LYS A 66 5.49 -3.67 -24.43
N VAL A 67 6.23 -3.27 -25.47
CA VAL A 67 5.70 -2.47 -26.60
C VAL A 67 4.44 -3.10 -27.21
N ALA A 68 4.45 -4.41 -27.47
CA ALA A 68 3.31 -5.10 -28.08
C ALA A 68 2.07 -5.09 -27.17
N VAL A 69 2.26 -5.24 -25.86
CA VAL A 69 1.17 -5.15 -24.87
C VAL A 69 0.57 -3.74 -24.84
N ARG A 70 1.42 -2.70 -24.82
CA ARG A 70 0.96 -1.30 -24.86
C ARG A 70 0.21 -0.98 -26.15
N GLN A 71 0.69 -1.48 -27.30
CA GLN A 71 -0.03 -1.34 -28.58
C GLN A 71 -1.41 -2.00 -28.53
N MET A 72 -1.54 -3.18 -27.91
CA MET A 72 -2.84 -3.82 -27.74
C MET A 72 -3.77 -2.99 -26.84
N PHE A 73 -3.26 -2.36 -25.78
CA PHE A 73 -4.05 -1.44 -24.95
C PHE A 73 -4.51 -0.19 -25.71
N GLU A 74 -3.65 0.40 -26.54
CA GLU A 74 -3.99 1.57 -27.37
C GLU A 74 -5.01 1.24 -28.48
N ASN A 75 -4.92 0.05 -29.07
CA ASN A 75 -5.78 -0.38 -30.17
C ASN A 75 -7.10 -1.03 -29.71
N SER A 76 -7.33 -1.09 -28.40
CA SER A 76 -8.53 -1.68 -27.79
C SER A 76 -9.27 -0.63 -26.94
N HIS A 77 -10.21 -1.09 -26.11
CA HIS A 77 -10.98 -0.24 -25.20
C HIS A 77 -10.39 -0.18 -23.77
N PHE A 78 -9.16 -0.67 -23.59
CA PHE A 78 -8.53 -0.76 -22.26
C PHE A 78 -8.50 0.61 -21.55
N TYR A 79 -8.05 1.66 -22.24
CA TYR A 79 -7.91 2.99 -21.66
C TYR A 79 -9.23 3.75 -21.46
N GLN A 80 -10.37 3.18 -21.85
CA GLN A 80 -11.69 3.69 -21.43
C GLN A 80 -12.02 3.28 -19.99
N HIS A 81 -11.38 2.22 -19.50
CA HIS A 81 -11.61 1.63 -18.17
C HIS A 81 -10.46 1.90 -17.21
N VAL A 82 -9.22 1.91 -17.72
CA VAL A 82 -8.01 2.13 -16.92
C VAL A 82 -7.35 3.45 -17.32
N PRO A 83 -7.09 4.39 -16.39
CA PRO A 83 -6.37 5.62 -16.69
C PRO A 83 -4.94 5.36 -17.17
N LYS A 84 -4.48 6.09 -18.19
CA LYS A 84 -3.07 6.01 -18.66
C LYS A 84 -2.06 6.37 -17.58
N SER A 85 -2.45 7.18 -16.60
CA SER A 85 -1.61 7.54 -15.44
C SER A 85 -1.28 6.36 -14.52
N TYR A 86 -1.96 5.22 -14.67
CA TYR A 86 -1.71 4.00 -13.88
C TYR A 86 -0.75 3.02 -14.59
N MET A 87 -0.15 3.47 -15.70
CA MET A 87 0.83 2.70 -16.47
C MET A 87 2.24 3.23 -16.19
N PHE A 88 3.10 2.38 -15.67
CA PHE A 88 4.48 2.73 -15.30
C PHE A 88 5.48 1.99 -16.17
N VAL A 89 6.60 2.66 -16.47
CA VAL A 89 7.68 2.08 -17.29
C VAL A 89 8.46 1.04 -16.47
N SER A 90 8.73 1.33 -15.20
CA SER A 90 9.43 0.43 -14.28
C SER A 90 8.56 0.01 -13.10
N LEU A 91 8.94 -1.09 -12.45
CA LEU A 91 8.29 -1.55 -11.22
C LEU A 91 8.52 -0.57 -10.07
N GLN A 92 9.72 0.00 -10.01
CA GLN A 92 10.13 0.94 -8.96
C GLN A 92 9.26 2.19 -8.96
N ASP A 93 8.93 2.72 -10.14
CA ASP A 93 8.07 3.90 -10.28
C ASP A 93 6.65 3.61 -9.78
N ALA A 94 6.10 2.43 -10.12
CA ALA A 94 4.78 2.02 -9.65
C ALA A 94 4.74 1.86 -8.12
N VAL A 95 5.79 1.29 -7.53
CA VAL A 95 5.92 1.13 -6.07
C VAL A 95 6.02 2.49 -5.40
N ALA A 96 6.87 3.39 -5.90
CA ALA A 96 7.03 4.72 -5.35
C ALA A 96 5.71 5.52 -5.40
N GLN A 97 4.96 5.43 -6.50
CA GLN A 97 3.65 6.06 -6.61
C GLN A 97 2.64 5.47 -5.61
N ALA A 98 2.60 4.14 -5.46
CA ALA A 98 1.70 3.49 -4.52
C ALA A 98 2.00 3.90 -3.07
N GLN A 99 3.27 3.95 -2.69
CA GLN A 99 3.71 4.42 -1.37
C GLN A 99 3.33 5.88 -1.13
N TYR A 100 3.54 6.74 -2.13
CA TYR A 100 3.15 8.16 -2.04
C TYR A 100 1.64 8.33 -1.82
N GLU A 101 0.80 7.57 -2.54
CA GLU A 101 -0.65 7.60 -2.39
C GLU A 101 -1.10 7.03 -1.03
N GLN A 102 -0.45 5.99 -0.53
CA GLN A 102 -0.68 5.44 0.81
C GLN A 102 -0.41 6.47 1.91
N GLU A 103 0.77 7.10 1.90
CA GLU A 103 1.12 8.12 2.88
C GLU A 103 0.17 9.31 2.84
N LYS A 104 -0.24 9.73 1.64
CA LYS A 104 -1.19 10.83 1.49
C LYS A 104 -2.55 10.47 2.09
N ASN A 105 -3.03 9.26 1.89
CA ASN A 105 -4.30 8.80 2.47
C ASN A 105 -4.23 8.71 4.00
N ILE A 106 -3.10 8.29 4.57
CA ILE A 106 -2.88 8.30 6.03
C ILE A 106 -2.96 9.74 6.58
N ARG A 107 -2.22 10.68 5.97
CA ARG A 107 -2.21 12.09 6.41
C ARG A 107 -3.59 12.75 6.30
N LEU A 108 -4.38 12.40 5.29
CA LEU A 108 -5.75 12.89 5.15
C LEU A 108 -6.66 12.35 6.26
N HIS A 109 -6.50 11.08 6.65
CA HIS A 109 -7.24 10.50 7.77
C HIS A 109 -6.90 11.19 9.09
N GLU A 110 -5.61 11.39 9.39
CA GLU A 110 -5.16 12.13 10.58
C GLU A 110 -5.70 13.57 10.63
N SER A 111 -5.84 14.22 9.48
CA SER A 111 -6.35 15.59 9.39
C SER A 111 -7.86 15.67 9.68
N LEU A 112 -8.64 14.64 9.32
CA LEU A 112 -10.09 14.58 9.56
C LEU A 112 -10.46 14.19 10.99
N GLU A 113 -9.53 13.56 11.73
CA GLU A 113 -9.69 13.24 13.16
C GLU A 113 -9.42 14.42 14.11
N SER A 114 -9.09 15.62 13.59
CA SER A 114 -8.85 16.83 14.40
C SER A 114 -10.12 17.48 15.01
N VAL A 115 -11.28 16.84 14.92
CA VAL A 115 -12.48 17.24 15.69
C VAL A 115 -12.38 16.60 17.08
N PRO A 116 -12.32 17.37 18.19
CA PRO A 116 -12.10 16.81 19.51
C PRO A 116 -13.36 16.10 19.97
N ASN A 117 -13.47 14.80 19.71
CA ASN A 117 -14.40 13.96 20.43
C ASN A 117 -13.69 13.38 21.64
N ARG A 118 -14.06 13.94 22.79
CA ARG A 118 -13.59 13.59 24.12
C ARG A 118 -13.92 12.12 24.43
N PHE A 119 -13.01 11.21 24.14
CA PHE A 119 -12.90 9.96 24.87
C PHE A 119 -11.43 9.57 25.03
N SER A 120 -11.01 9.54 26.28
CA SER A 120 -9.66 9.21 26.71
C SER A 120 -9.40 7.71 26.56
N VAL A 121 -8.31 7.34 25.88
CA VAL A 121 -7.56 6.14 26.24
C VAL A 121 -6.10 6.55 26.43
N SER A 122 -5.71 6.67 27.69
CA SER A 122 -4.33 6.79 28.11
C SER A 122 -3.76 5.38 28.20
N SER A 123 -2.65 5.16 27.53
CA SER A 123 -1.62 4.19 27.87
C SER A 123 -0.33 4.74 27.28
N ASP A 124 0.22 5.74 27.97
CA ASP A 124 1.63 6.05 27.86
C ASP A 124 2.41 4.74 28.04
N VAL A 125 3.30 4.40 27.10
CA VAL A 125 4.60 3.73 27.34
C VAL A 125 5.29 3.38 26.00
N TYR A 126 6.48 3.96 25.80
CA TYR A 126 7.52 3.78 24.75
C TYR A 126 7.41 4.54 23.41
N PHE A 127 8.02 5.74 23.38
CA PHE A 127 9.20 5.96 22.51
C PHE A 127 10.10 7.05 23.11
N GLY A 128 10.99 6.66 24.02
CA GLY A 128 12.30 7.30 24.12
C GLY A 128 13.19 6.67 23.04
N SER A 129 14.18 7.30 22.42
CA SER A 129 14.84 8.56 22.71
C SER A 129 15.61 8.97 21.44
N HIS A 130 15.53 10.26 21.11
CA HIS A 130 16.53 11.10 20.43
C HIS A 130 16.26 11.65 19.03
N PRO A 131 16.74 12.90 18.80
CA PRO A 131 16.21 13.82 17.80
C PRO A 131 17.22 14.17 16.69
N LEU A 132 16.70 14.90 15.69
CA LEU A 132 17.40 15.68 14.66
C LEU A 132 18.00 14.91 13.47
N LEU A 133 17.56 15.28 12.26
CA LEU A 133 18.40 16.00 11.29
C LEU A 133 17.52 16.64 10.18
N PHE A 134 17.38 17.96 10.29
CA PHE A 134 17.30 18.98 9.23
C PHE A 134 16.66 18.61 7.87
N PHE A 135 15.45 19.12 7.63
CA PHE A 135 15.07 19.62 6.30
C PHE A 135 15.32 21.13 6.25
N HIS A 136 16.42 21.54 5.62
CA HIS A 136 16.61 22.92 5.20
C HIS A 136 15.80 23.11 3.91
N TYR A 137 14.68 23.84 4.01
CA TYR A 137 13.95 24.34 2.85
C TYR A 137 14.35 25.79 2.64
N GLU A 138 15.23 26.04 1.68
CA GLU A 138 15.60 27.39 1.26
C GLU A 138 15.23 27.56 -0.21
N ILE A 139 14.02 28.04 -0.46
CA ILE A 139 13.66 28.71 -1.71
C ILE A 139 12.78 29.88 -1.31
N ASN A 140 13.35 31.09 -1.35
CA ASN A 140 12.65 32.32 -1.75
C ASN A 140 13.69 33.43 -1.92
N GLY A 141 14.49 33.30 -2.99
CA GLY A 141 15.17 34.45 -3.56
C GLY A 141 14.12 35.35 -4.21
N ASN A 142 13.72 36.40 -3.49
CA ASN A 142 13.00 37.52 -4.07
C ASN A 142 13.88 38.76 -3.99
N PHE A 143 14.28 39.19 -5.18
CA PHE A 143 15.01 40.42 -5.47
C PHE A 143 14.08 41.65 -5.28
N SER A 144 14.72 42.81 -5.09
CA SER A 144 14.17 44.19 -5.08
C SER A 144 13.62 44.67 -3.71
N LYS A 145 14.02 45.82 -3.15
CA LYS A 145 14.54 47.09 -3.71
C LYS A 145 15.53 47.78 -2.75
N CYS A 146 16.17 48.82 -3.31
CA CYS A 146 16.96 49.88 -2.69
C CYS A 146 16.52 50.33 -1.30
#